data_AF-A0A562QHV4-F1
#
_entry.id   AF-A0A562QHV4-F1
#
_cell.length_a   1.000
_cell.length_b   1.000
_cell.length_c   1.000
_cell.angle_alpha   90.00
_cell.angle_beta   90.00
_cell.angle_gamma   90.00
#
_symmetry.space_group_name_H-M   'P 1'
#
loop_
_entity.id
_entity.type
_entity.pdbx_description
1 polymer ?
#
loop_
_entity_poly.entity_id
_entity_poly.type
_entity_poly.pdbx_seq_one_letter_code
_entity_poly.pdbx_strand_id
1 'polypeptide(L)'
;MLLRNKVQKLKELFKESLIKEEIDKEFDLKFGNNGVILRPKDIELRMLCVKSPMIGILKSIKPVQQEVCLNKEEQEIFNEVFSNKGVLTYSVEADILNYKEIIKHTDLIGFIPTFYYYEDNTEHDFIIMDYIDGDYLEKMVLSDCTQPVIDKLDGVFCKFKEKGFDIGDRLEAIFIKEENKYIIIDLGGLVKE
;
A
#
# COMPACT_ATOMS: atom_id res chain seq x y z
N MET A 1 -22.48 12.83 -7.61
CA MET A 1 -22.39 11.37 -7.82
C MET A 1 -22.15 10.68 -6.48
N LEU A 2 -22.88 9.61 -6.15
CA LEU A 2 -22.71 8.86 -4.90
C LEU A 2 -21.36 8.13 -4.88
N LEU A 3 -20.75 7.96 -3.70
CA LEU A 3 -19.45 7.29 -3.53
C LEU A 3 -19.41 5.89 -4.14
N ARG A 4 -20.48 5.09 -3.95
CA ARG A 4 -20.62 3.77 -4.57
C ARG A 4 -20.51 3.81 -6.11
N ASN A 5 -21.07 4.84 -6.74
CA ASN A 5 -20.99 5.00 -8.19
C ASN A 5 -19.57 5.39 -8.63
N LYS A 6 -18.87 6.20 -7.83
CA LYS A 6 -17.46 6.53 -8.10
C LYS A 6 -16.57 5.30 -8.01
N VAL A 7 -16.75 4.47 -6.98
CA VAL A 7 -16.01 3.21 -6.79
C VAL A 7 -16.27 2.26 -7.97
N GLN A 8 -17.53 2.10 -8.38
CA GLN A 8 -17.87 1.27 -9.53
C GLN A 8 -17.28 1.82 -10.84
N LYS A 9 -17.37 3.13 -11.08
CA LYS A 9 -16.77 3.79 -12.26
C LYS A 9 -15.25 3.60 -12.29
N LEU A 10 -14.57 3.74 -11.15
CA LEU A 10 -13.12 3.53 -11.05
C LEU A 10 -12.74 2.06 -11.30
N LYS A 11 -13.52 1.12 -10.78
CA LYS A 11 -13.34 -0.31 -11.04
C LYS A 11 -13.43 -0.62 -12.54
N GLU A 12 -14.47 -0.12 -13.21
CA GLU A 12 -14.68 -0.31 -14.65
C GLU A 12 -13.55 0.34 -15.45
N LEU A 13 -13.19 1.58 -15.13
CA LEU A 13 -12.07 2.29 -15.77
C LEU A 13 -10.76 1.50 -15.66
N PHE A 14 -10.45 0.97 -14.49
CA PHE A 14 -9.24 0.16 -14.27
C PHE A 14 -9.26 -1.13 -15.12
N LYS A 15 -10.36 -1.91 -15.06
CA LYS A 15 -10.49 -3.15 -15.84
C LYS A 15 -10.43 -2.90 -17.35
N GLU A 16 -11.08 -1.84 -17.83
CA GLU A 16 -11.01 -1.47 -19.25
C GLU A 16 -9.61 -1.04 -19.68
N SER A 17 -8.91 -0.27 -18.84
CA SER A 17 -7.56 0.21 -19.16
C SER A 17 -6.55 -0.93 -19.21
N LEU A 18 -6.75 -1.98 -18.40
CA LEU A 18 -5.99 -3.23 -18.50
C LEU A 18 -6.20 -3.93 -19.85
N ILE A 19 -7.45 -4.04 -20.30
CA ILE A 19 -7.81 -4.72 -21.57
C ILE A 19 -7.28 -3.95 -22.78
N LYS A 20 -7.39 -2.62 -22.76
CA LYS A 20 -6.96 -1.73 -23.85
C LYS A 20 -5.45 -1.47 -23.86
N GLU A 21 -4.77 -1.85 -22.78
CA GLU A 21 -3.38 -1.53 -22.51
C GLU A 21 -3.05 -0.02 -22.47
N GLU A 22 -3.98 0.79 -21.95
CA GLU A 22 -3.91 2.26 -21.93
C GLU A 22 -3.81 2.84 -20.51
N ILE A 23 -3.19 2.10 -19.59
CA ILE A 23 -3.14 2.47 -18.17
C ILE A 23 -2.43 3.80 -17.93
N ASP A 24 -1.33 4.06 -18.61
CA ASP A 24 -0.54 5.29 -18.49
C ASP A 24 -1.28 6.53 -19.02
N LYS A 25 -2.27 6.35 -19.89
CA LYS A 25 -3.15 7.42 -20.38
C LYS A 25 -4.17 7.80 -19.32
N GLU A 26 -4.79 6.83 -18.67
CA GLU A 26 -5.90 7.02 -17.73
C GLU A 26 -5.45 7.27 -16.27
N PHE A 27 -4.25 6.84 -15.90
CA PHE A 27 -3.75 6.88 -14.52
C PHE A 27 -2.37 7.52 -14.38
N ASP A 28 -2.17 8.21 -13.27
CA ASP A 28 -0.84 8.52 -12.74
C ASP A 28 -0.37 7.32 -11.89
N LEU A 29 0.84 6.84 -12.14
CA LEU A 29 1.37 5.60 -11.55
C LEU A 29 2.48 5.89 -10.54
N LYS A 30 2.35 5.30 -9.33
CA LYS A 30 3.43 5.25 -8.33
C LYS A 30 3.82 3.79 -8.09
N PHE A 31 5.00 3.41 -8.56
CA PHE A 31 5.51 2.05 -8.44
C PHE A 31 6.22 1.85 -7.10
N GLY A 32 5.80 0.81 -6.36
CA GLY A 32 6.59 0.22 -5.30
C GLY A 32 7.45 -0.94 -5.82
N ASN A 33 8.05 -1.69 -4.89
CA ASN A 33 8.85 -2.86 -5.25
C ASN A 33 7.98 -3.92 -5.92
N ASN A 34 6.85 -4.26 -5.29
CA ASN A 34 6.04 -5.41 -5.68
C ASN A 34 4.57 -5.07 -6.02
N GLY A 35 4.17 -3.81 -5.88
CA GLY A 35 2.83 -3.30 -6.22
C GLY A 35 2.89 -1.91 -6.84
N VAL A 36 1.74 -1.41 -7.30
CA VAL A 36 1.61 -0.09 -7.90
C VAL A 36 0.32 0.58 -7.42
N ILE A 37 0.41 1.88 -7.15
CA ILE A 37 -0.72 2.75 -6.89
C ILE A 37 -1.08 3.47 -8.19
N LEU A 38 -2.32 3.33 -8.63
CA LEU A 38 -2.88 3.99 -9.80
C LEU A 38 -3.88 5.06 -9.36
N ARG A 39 -3.54 6.34 -9.56
CA ARG A 39 -4.44 7.47 -9.31
C ARG A 39 -5.10 7.86 -10.63
N PRO A 40 -6.44 7.84 -10.75
CA PRO A 40 -7.11 8.21 -12.00
C PRO A 40 -6.89 9.68 -12.33
N LYS A 41 -6.69 10.00 -13.60
CA LYS A 41 -6.57 11.39 -14.07
C LYS A 41 -7.91 12.10 -14.12
N ASP A 42 -9.02 11.37 -14.22
CA ASP A 42 -10.40 11.87 -14.10
C ASP A 42 -10.59 12.59 -12.76
N ILE A 43 -10.82 13.90 -12.82
CA ILE A 43 -10.98 14.79 -11.66
C ILE A 43 -12.08 14.30 -10.71
N GLU A 44 -13.16 13.71 -11.22
CA GLU A 44 -14.25 13.21 -10.38
C GLU A 44 -13.83 12.05 -9.46
N LEU A 45 -12.79 11.32 -9.87
CA LEU A 45 -12.29 10.10 -9.24
C LEU A 45 -10.97 10.29 -8.48
N ARG A 46 -10.30 11.45 -8.60
CA ARG A 46 -8.96 11.73 -8.02
C ARG A 46 -8.80 11.57 -6.50
N MET A 47 -9.93 11.50 -5.79
CA MET A 47 -9.97 11.23 -4.34
C MET A 47 -9.80 9.73 -4.01
N LEU A 48 -9.84 8.86 -5.02
CA LEU A 48 -9.68 7.42 -4.91
C LEU A 48 -8.42 6.98 -5.66
N CYS A 49 -7.92 5.80 -5.34
CA CYS A 49 -6.90 5.13 -6.14
C CYS A 49 -7.10 3.61 -6.13
N VAL A 50 -6.41 2.94 -7.06
CA VAL A 50 -6.30 1.49 -7.11
C VAL A 50 -4.92 1.09 -6.60
N LYS A 51 -4.83 0.13 -5.67
CA LYS A 51 -3.59 -0.57 -5.31
C LYS A 51 -3.64 -1.95 -5.96
N SER A 52 -2.69 -2.26 -6.82
CA SER A 52 -2.65 -3.53 -7.57
C SER A 52 -1.27 -4.18 -7.46
N PRO A 53 -1.18 -5.52 -7.44
CA PRO A 53 0.08 -6.23 -7.63
C PRO A 53 0.72 -5.87 -8.97
N MET A 54 2.03 -6.11 -9.08
CA MET A 54 2.75 -5.92 -10.34
C MET A 54 2.36 -7.01 -11.36
N ILE A 55 1.22 -6.88 -12.04
CA ILE A 55 0.76 -7.78 -13.10
C ILE A 55 1.43 -7.49 -14.45
N GLY A 56 1.31 -8.38 -15.43
CA GLY A 56 2.10 -8.37 -16.69
C GLY A 56 2.25 -6.99 -17.35
N ILE A 57 1.13 -6.30 -17.61
CA ILE A 57 1.16 -4.96 -18.20
C ILE A 57 1.77 -3.90 -17.29
N LEU A 58 1.58 -3.98 -15.97
CA LEU A 58 2.19 -3.06 -15.02
C LEU A 58 3.70 -3.28 -14.89
N LYS A 59 4.16 -4.53 -15.06
CA LYS A 59 5.59 -4.86 -15.15
C LYS A 59 6.24 -4.26 -16.38
N SER A 60 5.58 -4.31 -17.55
CA SER A 60 6.16 -3.84 -18.82
C SER A 60 6.33 -2.32 -18.89
N ILE A 61 5.49 -1.57 -18.18
CA ILE A 61 5.57 -0.10 -18.10
C ILE A 61 6.32 0.41 -16.86
N LYS A 62 6.68 -0.46 -15.91
CA LYS A 62 7.49 -0.07 -14.75
C LYS A 62 8.82 0.49 -15.28
N PRO A 63 9.21 1.73 -14.91
CA PRO A 63 10.50 2.26 -15.29
C PRO A 63 11.59 1.28 -14.85
N VAL A 64 12.54 0.98 -15.74
CA VAL A 64 13.71 0.18 -15.40
C VAL A 64 14.44 0.92 -14.27
N GLN A 65 14.20 0.50 -13.02
CA GLN A 65 15.10 0.84 -11.93
C GLN A 65 16.43 0.18 -12.31
N GLN A 66 17.54 0.93 -12.21
CA GLN A 66 18.86 0.34 -12.35
C GLN A 66 18.89 -0.93 -11.50
N GLU A 67 19.01 -2.09 -12.15
CA GLU A 67 19.26 -3.33 -11.43
C GLU A 67 20.45 -3.06 -10.54
N VAL A 68 20.35 -3.43 -9.27
CA VAL A 68 21.51 -3.41 -8.40
C VAL A 68 22.53 -4.30 -9.10
N CYS A 69 23.60 -3.72 -9.64
CA CYS A 69 24.71 -4.43 -10.26
C CYS A 69 25.48 -5.15 -9.14
N LEU A 70 24.86 -6.19 -8.60
CA LEU A 70 25.49 -7.14 -7.71
C LEU A 70 26.45 -7.97 -8.55
N ASN A 71 27.66 -8.17 -8.03
CA ASN A 71 28.60 -9.11 -8.64
C ASN A 71 28.07 -10.56 -8.47
N LYS A 72 28.69 -11.53 -9.14
CA LYS A 72 28.25 -12.94 -9.10
C LYS A 72 28.12 -13.50 -7.68
N GLU A 73 29.05 -13.15 -6.80
CA GLU A 73 29.11 -13.66 -5.43
C GLU A 73 27.99 -13.05 -4.58
N GLU A 74 27.72 -11.75 -4.74
CA GLU A 74 26.59 -11.07 -4.12
C GLU A 74 25.24 -11.56 -4.66
N GLN A 75 25.14 -11.89 -5.95
CA GLN A 75 23.95 -12.50 -6.54
C GLN A 75 23.70 -13.91 -5.99
N GLU A 76 24.75 -14.72 -5.82
CA GLU A 76 24.63 -16.05 -5.23
C GLU A 76 24.15 -15.98 -3.77
N ILE A 77 24.69 -15.07 -2.96
CA ILE A 77 24.25 -14.83 -1.58
C ILE A 77 22.82 -14.28 -1.55
N PHE A 78 22.51 -13.28 -2.37
CA PHE A 78 21.17 -12.71 -2.46
C PHE A 78 20.15 -13.78 -2.84
N ASN A 79 20.47 -14.63 -3.82
CA ASN A 79 19.62 -15.74 -4.18
C ASN A 79 19.56 -16.78 -3.06
N GLU A 80 20.65 -17.24 -2.46
CA GLU A 80 20.58 -18.24 -1.38
C GLU A 80 19.70 -17.80 -0.19
N VAL A 81 19.76 -16.52 0.17
CA VAL A 81 19.02 -15.92 1.30
C VAL A 81 17.56 -15.62 0.93
N PHE A 82 17.29 -15.05 -0.24
CA PHE A 82 15.97 -14.55 -0.63
C PHE A 82 15.21 -15.43 -1.64
N SER A 83 15.88 -16.37 -2.29
CA SER A 83 15.30 -17.29 -3.30
C SER A 83 14.68 -18.54 -2.67
N ASN A 84 15.22 -19.01 -1.53
CA ASN A 84 14.67 -20.15 -0.78
C ASN A 84 13.35 -19.84 -0.04
N LYS A 85 13.01 -18.55 0.09
CA LYS A 85 11.67 -18.07 0.47
C LYS A 85 11.13 -17.30 -0.72
N GLY A 86 10.59 -18.03 -1.70
CA GLY A 86 10.21 -17.56 -3.03
C GLY A 86 9.98 -16.05 -3.15
N VAL A 87 10.71 -15.43 -4.07
CA VAL A 87 10.62 -14.01 -4.48
C VAL A 87 9.26 -13.44 -4.09
N LEU A 88 9.25 -12.56 -3.08
CA LEU A 88 8.06 -11.99 -2.44
C LEU A 88 7.03 -11.52 -3.50
N THR A 89 6.14 -12.42 -3.89
CA THR A 89 4.98 -12.08 -4.72
C THR A 89 4.05 -11.30 -3.81
N TYR A 90 4.08 -9.98 -3.93
CA TYR A 90 3.15 -9.13 -3.21
C TYR A 90 1.73 -9.51 -3.60
N SER A 91 0.96 -9.87 -2.57
CA SER A 91 -0.47 -10.04 -2.64
C SER A 91 -1.09 -8.91 -1.82
N VAL A 92 -2.12 -8.29 -2.37
CA VAL A 92 -2.96 -7.33 -1.62
C VAL A 92 -3.71 -8.00 -0.47
N GLU A 93 -3.67 -9.32 -0.37
CA GLU A 93 -4.30 -10.11 0.70
C GLU A 93 -3.84 -9.67 2.09
N ALA A 94 -2.54 -9.45 2.30
CA ALA A 94 -2.03 -9.01 3.59
C ALA A 94 -2.59 -7.64 3.99
N ASP A 95 -2.68 -6.70 3.03
CA ASP A 95 -3.32 -5.40 3.25
C ASP A 95 -4.80 -5.56 3.63
N ILE A 96 -5.54 -6.46 2.96
CA ILE A 96 -6.97 -6.69 3.21
C ILE A 96 -7.20 -7.33 4.57
N LEU A 97 -6.39 -8.34 4.93
CA LEU A 97 -6.47 -9.01 6.23
C LEU A 97 -6.21 -8.03 7.37
N ASN A 98 -5.14 -7.25 7.28
CA ASN A 98 -4.83 -6.23 8.27
C ASN A 98 -5.90 -5.14 8.31
N TYR A 99 -6.38 -4.67 7.16
CA TYR A 99 -7.49 -3.71 7.12
C TYR A 99 -8.72 -4.21 7.86
N LYS A 100 -9.17 -5.45 7.59
CA LYS A 100 -10.34 -6.07 8.25
C LYS A 100 -10.19 -6.17 9.77
N GLU A 101 -8.98 -6.40 10.26
CA GLU A 101 -8.71 -6.41 11.70
C GLU A 101 -8.68 -4.98 12.27
N ILE A 102 -7.99 -4.04 11.61
CA ILE A 102 -7.83 -2.65 12.08
C ILE A 102 -9.19 -1.95 12.18
N ILE A 103 -10.11 -2.15 11.23
CA ILE A 103 -11.43 -1.48 11.25
C ILE A 103 -12.33 -1.91 12.41
N LYS A 104 -11.97 -2.95 13.18
CA LYS A 104 -12.65 -3.29 14.43
C LYS A 104 -12.32 -2.31 15.56
N HIS A 105 -11.28 -1.50 15.39
CA HIS A 105 -10.76 -0.55 16.37
C HIS A 105 -11.06 0.89 15.93
N THR A 106 -12.11 1.49 16.49
CA THR A 106 -12.57 2.84 16.10
C THR A 106 -11.51 3.94 16.24
N ASP A 107 -10.57 3.77 17.17
CA ASP A 107 -9.43 4.65 17.40
C ASP A 107 -8.32 4.53 16.34
N LEU A 108 -8.27 3.43 15.59
CA LEU A 108 -7.27 3.18 14.55
C LEU A 108 -7.75 3.53 13.14
N ILE A 109 -9.05 3.46 12.86
CA ILE A 109 -9.63 3.73 11.52
C ILE A 109 -9.18 5.09 10.97
N GLY A 110 -9.07 6.09 11.83
CA GLY A 110 -8.63 7.43 11.44
C GLY A 110 -7.19 7.49 10.92
N PHE A 111 -6.37 6.47 11.14
CA PHE A 111 -4.95 6.44 10.80
C PHE A 111 -4.61 5.54 9.61
N ILE A 112 -5.61 5.05 8.87
CA ILE A 112 -5.43 4.25 7.64
C ILE A 112 -6.31 4.76 6.50
N PRO A 113 -5.99 4.46 5.22
CA PRO A 113 -6.90 4.73 4.12
C PRO A 113 -8.17 3.88 4.23
N THR A 114 -9.32 4.43 3.83
CA THR A 114 -10.55 3.64 3.75
C THR A 114 -10.49 2.75 2.51
N PHE A 115 -10.74 1.44 2.67
CA PHE A 115 -10.88 0.52 1.55
C PHE A 115 -12.36 0.38 1.18
N TYR A 116 -12.65 0.50 -0.10
CA TYR A 116 -14.00 0.45 -0.66
C TYR A 116 -14.28 -0.81 -1.48
N TYR A 117 -13.23 -1.45 -1.97
CA TYR A 117 -13.36 -2.66 -2.78
C TYR A 117 -12.16 -3.57 -2.56
N TYR A 118 -12.47 -4.82 -2.26
CA TYR A 118 -11.57 -5.97 -2.22
C TYR A 118 -12.45 -7.18 -2.60
N GLU A 119 -12.11 -7.95 -3.65
CA GLU A 119 -13.05 -8.93 -4.25
C GLU A 119 -13.48 -10.05 -3.30
N ASP A 120 -14.63 -10.67 -3.57
CA ASP A 120 -15.19 -11.78 -2.80
C ASP A 120 -14.44 -13.09 -3.08
N ASN A 121 -13.52 -13.48 -2.19
CA ASN A 121 -12.95 -14.84 -1.99
C ASN A 121 -12.39 -15.63 -3.19
N THR A 122 -12.33 -15.05 -4.38
CA THR A 122 -11.62 -15.61 -5.55
C THR A 122 -10.60 -14.57 -5.98
N GLU A 123 -9.33 -14.78 -5.59
CA GLU A 123 -8.15 -13.97 -5.91
C GLU A 123 -8.35 -12.45 -5.83
N HIS A 124 -7.90 -11.83 -4.74
CA HIS A 124 -7.94 -10.37 -4.62
C HIS A 124 -6.95 -9.74 -5.61
N ASP A 125 -7.44 -9.29 -6.76
CA ASP A 125 -6.58 -8.73 -7.82
C ASP A 125 -6.13 -7.29 -7.55
N PHE A 126 -6.89 -6.53 -6.77
CA PHE A 126 -6.60 -5.13 -6.43
C PHE A 126 -7.50 -4.61 -5.29
N ILE A 127 -7.11 -3.48 -4.72
CA ILE A 127 -7.89 -2.72 -3.74
C ILE A 127 -8.29 -1.37 -4.36
N ILE A 128 -9.53 -0.93 -4.13
CA ILE A 128 -9.89 0.50 -4.30
C ILE A 128 -9.94 1.14 -2.92
N MET A 129 -9.20 2.24 -2.75
CA MET A 129 -9.09 2.95 -1.47
C MET A 129 -9.04 4.47 -1.66
N ASP A 130 -9.08 5.20 -0.55
CA ASP A 130 -8.79 6.64 -0.55
C ASP A 130 -7.39 6.90 -1.12
N TYR A 131 -7.30 7.91 -2.00
CA TYR A 131 -6.01 8.50 -2.33
C TYR A 131 -5.65 9.53 -1.28
N ILE A 132 -4.52 9.32 -0.60
CA ILE A 132 -4.01 10.26 0.39
C ILE A 132 -2.94 11.13 -0.28
N ASP A 133 -3.17 12.44 -0.28
CA ASP A 133 -2.19 13.43 -0.73
C ASP A 133 -1.40 13.95 0.46
N GLY A 134 -0.08 14.05 0.33
CA GLY A 134 0.79 14.45 1.44
C GLY A 134 2.24 14.02 1.26
N ASP A 135 3.04 14.26 2.31
CA ASP A 135 4.46 13.92 2.32
C ASP A 135 4.63 12.45 2.72
N TYR A 136 5.34 11.68 1.89
CA TYR A 136 5.70 10.31 2.20
C TYR A 136 6.79 10.25 3.29
N LEU A 137 6.61 9.36 4.26
CA LEU A 137 7.52 9.09 5.36
C LEU A 137 7.75 7.59 5.49
N GLU A 138 9.01 7.21 5.71
CA GLU A 138 9.42 5.85 6.01
C GLU A 138 10.26 5.85 7.30
N LYS A 139 10.03 4.88 8.18
CA LYS A 139 10.78 4.71 9.43
C LYS A 139 11.06 3.24 9.73
N MET A 140 12.35 2.88 9.85
CA MET A 140 12.80 1.52 10.14
C MET A 140 12.99 1.25 11.64
N VAL A 141 13.27 2.29 12.44
CA VAL A 141 13.50 2.16 13.90
C VAL A 141 12.37 2.87 14.61
N LEU A 142 11.52 2.12 15.31
CA LEU A 142 10.38 2.66 16.05
C LEU A 142 10.72 2.78 17.53
N SER A 143 10.15 3.78 18.19
CA SER A 143 10.34 3.98 19.62
C SER A 143 9.74 2.83 20.44
N ASP A 144 10.33 2.59 21.60
CA ASP A 144 9.74 1.72 22.61
C ASP A 144 8.46 2.37 23.16
N CYS A 145 7.32 1.75 22.88
CA CYS A 145 6.00 2.23 23.30
C CYS A 145 5.75 2.16 24.81
N THR A 146 6.69 1.65 25.60
CA THR A 146 6.65 1.71 27.07
C THR A 146 7.13 3.05 27.63
N GLN A 147 7.74 3.91 26.81
CA GLN A 147 8.26 5.21 27.21
C GLN A 147 7.40 6.38 26.67
N PRO A 148 7.49 7.58 27.26
CA PRO A 148 6.82 8.76 26.74
C PRO A 148 7.22 9.01 25.28
N VAL A 149 6.24 8.95 24.39
CA VAL A 149 6.48 9.07 22.96
C VAL A 149 6.66 10.54 22.59
N ILE A 150 7.85 10.87 22.06
CA ILE A 150 8.22 12.24 21.68
C ILE A 150 7.72 12.57 20.27
N ASP A 151 7.71 11.57 19.38
CA ASP A 151 7.36 11.72 17.97
C ASP A 151 5.89 11.34 17.71
N LYS A 152 5.15 12.17 16.95
CA LYS A 152 3.73 11.93 16.72
C LYS A 152 3.45 10.67 15.90
N LEU A 153 4.32 10.32 14.95
CA LEU A 153 4.15 9.11 14.15
C LEU A 153 4.38 7.86 15.02
N ASP A 154 5.37 7.90 15.92
CA ASP A 154 5.54 6.86 16.94
C ASP A 154 4.32 6.76 17.85
N GLY A 155 3.68 7.89 18.18
CA GLY A 155 2.47 7.91 19.00
C GLY A 155 1.28 7.25 18.29
N VAL A 156 1.21 7.36 16.96
CA VAL A 156 0.24 6.61 16.15
C VAL A 156 0.59 5.13 16.14
N PHE A 157 1.85 4.77 15.87
CA PHE A 157 2.31 3.39 15.89
C PHE A 157 2.03 2.69 17.22
N CYS A 158 2.27 3.34 18.35
CA CYS A 158 2.01 2.73 19.66
C CYS A 158 0.54 2.39 19.88
N LYS A 159 -0.41 3.13 19.27
CA LYS A 159 -1.82 2.74 19.29
C LYS A 159 -2.08 1.44 18.53
N PHE A 160 -1.39 1.22 17.42
CA PHE A 160 -1.47 -0.04 16.68
C PHE A 160 -0.89 -1.19 17.51
N LYS A 161 0.27 -0.97 18.13
CA LYS A 161 0.92 -1.94 19.01
C LYS A 161 0.06 -2.32 20.22
N GLU A 162 -0.64 -1.36 20.83
CA GLU A 162 -1.61 -1.62 21.90
C GLU A 162 -2.75 -2.56 21.47
N LYS A 163 -3.06 -2.66 20.18
CA LYS A 163 -4.06 -3.61 19.63
C LYS A 163 -3.45 -4.90 19.08
N GLY A 164 -2.15 -5.11 19.29
CA GLY A 164 -1.42 -6.30 18.86
C GLY A 164 -0.90 -6.24 17.42
N PHE A 165 -0.83 -5.05 16.80
CA PHE A 165 -0.17 -4.88 15.51
C PHE A 165 1.27 -4.39 15.71
N ASP A 166 2.24 -5.17 15.25
CA ASP A 166 3.63 -4.76 15.14
C ASP A 166 4.04 -4.57 13.66
N ILE A 167 5.25 -4.09 13.43
CA ILE A 167 5.81 -3.83 12.10
C ILE A 167 6.88 -4.85 11.81
N GLY A 168 6.70 -5.59 10.71
CA GLY A 168 7.64 -6.65 10.32
C GLY A 168 8.95 -6.14 9.70
N ASP A 169 8.91 -4.96 9.06
CA ASP A 169 10.05 -4.38 8.35
C ASP A 169 10.17 -2.87 8.62
N ARG A 170 9.26 -2.08 8.04
CA ARG A 170 9.28 -0.61 8.11
C ARG A 170 7.89 -0.01 8.20
N LEU A 171 7.79 1.12 8.89
CA LEU A 171 6.57 1.93 8.93
C LEU A 171 6.54 2.87 7.73
N GLU A 172 5.52 2.73 6.90
CA GLU A 172 5.25 3.67 5.82
C GLU A 172 4.02 4.51 6.16
N ALA A 173 4.14 5.83 6.02
CA ALA A 173 3.05 6.74 6.31
C ALA A 173 3.03 7.93 5.35
N ILE A 174 1.86 8.56 5.23
CA ILE A 174 1.69 9.86 4.56
C ILE A 174 1.30 10.89 5.62
N PHE A 175 2.04 12.00 5.66
CA PHE A 175 1.74 13.14 6.50
C PHE A 175 0.93 14.18 5.72
N ILE A 176 -0.29 14.42 6.19
CA ILE A 176 -1.21 15.43 5.67
C ILE A 176 -1.01 16.71 6.48
N LYS A 177 -0.32 17.70 5.89
CA LYS A 177 0.10 18.94 6.57
C LYS A 177 -1.09 19.74 7.09
N GLU A 178 -2.14 19.86 6.27
CA GLU A 178 -3.34 20.65 6.54
C GLU A 178 -4.14 20.10 7.73
N GLU A 179 -4.09 18.79 7.92
CA GLU A 179 -4.77 18.10 9.02
C GLU A 179 -3.84 17.80 10.20
N ASN A 180 -2.52 18.04 10.06
CA ASN A 180 -1.49 17.65 11.02
C ASN A 180 -1.62 16.17 11.42
N LYS A 181 -1.81 15.32 10.42
CA LYS A 181 -2.28 13.94 10.58
C LYS A 181 -1.39 12.97 9.81
N TYR A 182 -1.15 11.80 10.41
CA TYR A 182 -0.43 10.71 9.79
C TYR A 182 -1.42 9.61 9.38
N ILE A 183 -1.26 9.10 8.17
CA ILE A 183 -1.98 7.94 7.68
C ILE A 183 -0.96 6.84 7.41
N ILE A 184 -1.00 5.75 8.16
CA ILE A 184 -0.21 4.55 7.90
C ILE A 184 -0.70 3.93 6.59
N ILE A 185 0.23 3.68 5.69
CA ILE A 185 -0.01 3.02 4.41
C ILE A 185 0.76 1.70 4.36
N ASP A 186 0.59 0.96 3.27
CA ASP A 186 1.19 -0.37 3.09
C ASP A 186 0.93 -1.33 4.26
N LEU A 187 -0.36 -1.58 4.52
CA LEU A 187 -0.81 -2.35 5.68
C LEU A 187 -0.33 -3.80 5.63
N GLY A 188 0.07 -4.30 4.47
CA GLY A 188 0.66 -5.65 4.32
C GLY A 188 1.94 -5.87 5.12
N GLY A 189 2.66 -4.81 5.53
CA GLY A 189 3.86 -4.90 6.37
C GLY A 189 3.59 -5.06 7.87
N LEU A 190 2.34 -4.94 8.30
CA LEU A 190 1.96 -5.14 9.70
C LEU A 190 1.84 -6.63 10.04
N VAL A 191 2.36 -7.01 11.20
CA VAL A 191 2.30 -8.36 11.76
C VAL A 191 1.40 -8.33 12.99
N LYS A 192 0.42 -9.22 13.07
CA LYS A 192 -0.41 -9.36 14.27
C LYS A 192 0.23 -10.39 15.21
N GLU A 193 0.56 -9.97 16.43
CA GLU A 193 1.06 -10.85 17.50
C GLU A 193 -0.06 -11.56 18.27
#